data_AF-K4QUI8-F1
#
_entry.id   AF-K4QUI8-F1
#
_cell.length_a   1.000
_cell.length_b   1.000
_cell.length_c   1.000
_cell.angle_alpha   90.00
_cell.angle_beta   90.00
_cell.angle_gamma   90.00
#
_symmetry.space_group_name_H-M   'P 1'
#
loop_
_entity.id
_entity.type
_entity.pdbx_description
1 polymer ?
#
loop_
_entity_poly.entity_id
_entity_poly.type
_entity_poly.pdbx_seq_one_letter_code
_entity_poly.pdbx_strand_id
1 'polypeptide(L)'
;MVHRRSSAAAAEVWKRAAAAASPAVPGLLLRDPRPDGLLGLLAGLAVPPAKHLGRSDHGAFWNRGIPALMLTVTANFRNPHYHRSTDLPGTLDYERLAAVTEATATTAAWWAEAGHTE
;
A
#
# COMPACT_ATOMS: atom_id res chain seq x y z
N MET A 1 4.26 3.56 0.80
CA MET A 1 3.66 2.24 0.55
C MET A 1 4.21 1.25 1.55
N VAL A 2 3.34 0.41 2.13
CA VAL A 2 3.75 -0.69 3.00
C VAL A 2 3.55 -2.01 2.26
N HIS A 3 4.53 -2.91 2.35
CA HIS A 3 4.49 -4.21 1.68
C HIS A 3 5.17 -5.29 2.53
N ARG A 4 5.01 -6.55 2.14
CA ARG A 4 5.76 -7.70 2.68
C ARG A 4 6.65 -8.32 1.61
N ARG A 5 7.37 -9.38 1.97
CA ARG A 5 8.25 -10.11 1.04
C ARG A 5 7.47 -10.65 -0.16
N SER A 6 6.28 -11.21 0.07
CA SER A 6 5.40 -11.78 -0.95
C SER A 6 4.92 -10.78 -2.01
N SER A 7 4.93 -9.48 -1.70
CA SER A 7 4.48 -8.41 -2.60
C SER A 7 5.60 -7.44 -2.99
N ALA A 8 6.87 -7.83 -2.80
CA ALA A 8 8.01 -6.94 -3.02
C ALA A 8 8.19 -6.54 -4.50
N ALA A 9 7.99 -7.47 -5.44
CA ALA A 9 8.11 -7.17 -6.86
C ALA A 9 7.05 -6.14 -7.31
N ALA A 10 5.80 -6.33 -6.88
CA ALA A 10 4.73 -5.38 -7.15
C ALA A 10 4.97 -4.01 -6.51
N ALA A 11 5.56 -3.97 -5.31
CA ALA A 11 5.95 -2.72 -4.68
C ALA A 11 7.00 -1.95 -5.51
N GLU A 12 7.98 -2.64 -6.09
CA GLU A 12 8.95 -1.98 -6.98
C GLU A 12 8.33 -1.52 -8.29
N VAL A 13 7.39 -2.28 -8.85
CA VAL A 13 6.63 -1.88 -10.05
C VAL A 13 5.83 -0.61 -9.77
N TRP A 14 5.07 -0.58 -8.67
CA TRP A 14 4.31 0.60 -8.30
C TRP A 14 5.20 1.81 -8.07
N LYS A 15 6.35 1.64 -7.40
CA LYS A 15 7.33 2.72 -7.19
C LYS A 15 7.80 3.33 -8.51
N ARG A 16 8.15 2.49 -9.48
CA ARG A 16 8.62 2.94 -10.80
C ARG A 16 7.52 3.65 -11.57
N ALA A 17 6.31 3.09 -11.58
CA ALA A 17 5.16 3.69 -12.24
C ALA A 17 4.79 5.04 -11.60
N ALA A 18 4.76 5.11 -10.27
CA ALA A 18 4.50 6.34 -9.52
C ALA A 18 5.55 7.43 -9.76
N ALA A 19 6.83 7.05 -9.93
CA ALA A 19 7.90 7.99 -10.26
C ALA A 19 7.84 8.48 -11.72
N ALA A 20 7.25 7.70 -12.62
CA ALA A 20 7.09 8.03 -14.04
C ALA A 20 5.79 8.81 -14.34
N ALA A 21 4.80 8.78 -13.43
CA ALA A 21 3.54 9.51 -13.58
C ALA A 21 3.75 11.05 -13.60
N SER A 22 2.73 11.78 -14.06
CA SER A 22 2.73 13.24 -14.10
C SER A 22 1.51 13.81 -13.34
N PRO A 23 1.70 14.47 -12.18
CA PRO A 23 2.97 14.70 -11.49
C PRO A 23 3.55 13.40 -10.90
N ALA A 24 4.88 13.37 -10.73
CA ALA A 24 5.54 12.25 -10.08
C ALA A 24 5.08 12.14 -8.61
N VAL A 25 4.81 10.91 -8.17
CA VAL A 25 4.34 10.64 -6.80
C VAL A 25 5.48 10.06 -5.97
N PRO A 26 6.23 10.90 -5.21
CA PRO A 26 7.30 10.40 -4.36
C PRO A 26 6.72 9.54 -3.23
N GLY A 27 7.34 8.39 -2.99
CA GLY A 27 6.88 7.44 -1.98
C GLY A 27 8.02 6.68 -1.33
N LEU A 28 7.92 6.49 -0.01
CA LEU A 28 8.77 5.56 0.73
C LEU A 28 8.20 4.15 0.61
N LEU A 29 9.08 3.17 0.36
CA LEU A 29 8.76 1.75 0.44
C LEU A 29 9.14 1.28 1.84
N LEU A 30 8.14 0.88 2.60
CA LEU A 30 8.32 0.35 3.94
C LEU A 30 7.99 -1.14 3.92
N ARG A 31 8.99 -1.98 4.20
CA ARG A 31 8.82 -3.41 4.29
C ARG A 31 8.49 -3.81 5.73
N ASP A 32 7.33 -4.43 5.91
CA ASP A 32 7.03 -5.16 7.15
C ASP A 32 7.89 -6.43 7.19
N PRO A 33 8.75 -6.62 8.21
CA PRO A 33 9.64 -7.77 8.27
C PRO A 33 8.91 -9.08 8.63
N ARG A 34 7.65 -9.00 9.07
CA ARG A 34 6.87 -10.18 9.46
C ARG A 34 6.57 -11.07 8.24
N PRO A 35 6.60 -12.40 8.40
CA PRO A 35 6.20 -13.32 7.35
C PRO A 35 4.69 -13.23 7.11
N ASP A 36 4.21 -13.74 5.98
CA ASP A 36 2.79 -13.88 5.71
C ASP A 36 2.16 -15.04 6.51
N GLY A 37 0.83 -15.05 6.59
CA GLY A 37 0.05 -16.07 7.26
C GLY A 37 0.02 -15.96 8.79
N LEU A 38 -0.32 -17.08 9.43
CA LEU A 38 -0.50 -17.19 10.89
C LEU A 38 0.77 -16.82 11.66
N LEU A 39 1.95 -17.15 11.14
CA LEU A 39 3.22 -16.81 11.79
C LEU A 39 3.41 -15.28 11.89
N GLY A 40 3.03 -14.54 10.85
CA GLY A 40 3.06 -13.08 10.85
C GLY A 40 2.10 -12.45 11.85
N LEU A 41 0.92 -13.06 11.99
CA LEU A 41 -0.07 -12.65 12.98
C LEU A 41 0.47 -12.82 14.40
N LEU A 42 1.01 -14.00 14.73
CA LEU A 42 1.59 -14.30 16.04
C LEU A 42 2.79 -13.39 16.35
N ALA A 43 3.70 -13.20 15.39
CA ALA A 43 4.82 -12.28 15.54
C ALA A 43 4.35 -10.82 15.79
N GLY A 44 3.25 -10.42 15.17
CA GLY A 44 2.62 -9.13 15.41
C GLY A 44 2.15 -8.94 16.85
N LEU A 45 1.75 -9.99 17.56
CA LEU A 45 1.37 -9.91 18.98
C LEU A 45 2.58 -9.63 19.88
N ALA A 46 3.76 -10.17 19.54
CA ALA A 46 4.99 -10.00 20.30
C ALA A 46 5.71 -8.67 20.04
N VAL A 47 5.45 -8.02 18.90
CA VAL A 47 6.10 -6.75 18.50
C VAL A 47 5.03 -5.66 18.26
N PRO A 48 4.56 -4.97 19.30
CA PRO A 48 3.46 -4.01 19.20
C PRO A 48 3.64 -2.92 18.12
N PRO A 49 4.84 -2.32 17.92
CA PRO A 49 5.04 -1.33 16.85
C PRO A 49 4.79 -1.89 15.44
N ALA A 50 5.11 -3.16 15.20
CA ALA A 50 4.91 -3.80 13.90
C ALA A 50 3.41 -3.95 13.54
N LYS A 51 2.50 -3.95 14.53
CA LYS A 51 1.06 -3.98 14.27
C LYS A 51 0.58 -2.75 13.50
N HIS A 52 1.23 -1.59 13.68
CA HIS A 52 0.83 -0.37 12.97
C HIS A 52 1.00 -0.50 11.45
N LEU A 53 1.94 -1.33 10.97
CA LEU A 53 2.14 -1.61 9.55
C LEU A 53 0.99 -2.43 8.93
N GLY A 54 0.22 -3.15 9.75
CA GLY A 54 -0.96 -3.92 9.33
C GLY A 54 -2.29 -3.20 9.57
N ARG A 55 -2.28 -1.91 9.92
CA ARG A 55 -3.49 -1.16 10.31
C ARG A 55 -4.26 -0.60 9.10
N SER A 56 -4.74 -1.50 8.25
CA SER A 56 -5.77 -1.27 7.21
C SER A 56 -6.15 -2.65 6.64
N ASP A 57 -7.00 -2.71 5.61
CA ASP A 57 -7.60 -3.95 5.13
C ASP A 57 -6.58 -4.97 4.62
N HIS A 58 -5.44 -4.49 4.08
CA HIS A 58 -4.33 -5.31 3.63
C HIS A 58 -3.78 -6.26 4.70
N GLY A 59 -3.90 -5.90 6.00
CA GLY A 59 -3.46 -6.74 7.10
C GLY A 59 -4.20 -8.08 7.15
N ALA A 60 -5.48 -8.12 6.79
CA ALA A 60 -6.27 -9.34 6.76
C ALA A 60 -5.86 -10.30 5.63
N PHE A 61 -5.41 -9.76 4.49
CA PHE A 61 -4.86 -10.53 3.37
C PHE A 61 -3.53 -11.16 3.76
N TRP A 62 -2.63 -10.36 4.31
CA TRP A 62 -1.35 -10.82 4.82
C TRP A 62 -1.50 -11.94 5.87
N ASN A 63 -2.44 -11.81 6.81
CA ASN A 63 -2.70 -12.84 7.82
C ASN A 63 -3.21 -14.17 7.22
N ARG A 64 -3.73 -14.14 5.99
CA ARG A 64 -4.17 -15.32 5.22
C ARG A 64 -3.16 -15.80 4.20
N GLY A 65 -1.95 -15.24 4.17
CA GLY A 65 -0.94 -15.63 3.19
C GLY A 65 -1.13 -14.99 1.81
N ILE A 66 -2.06 -14.05 1.67
CA ILE A 66 -2.39 -13.43 0.38
C ILE A 66 -1.52 -12.18 0.20
N PRO A 67 -0.73 -12.08 -0.89
CA PRO A 67 0.07 -10.88 -1.17
C PRO A 67 -0.80 -9.64 -1.29
N ALA A 68 -0.39 -8.54 -0.66
CA ALA A 68 -1.10 -7.27 -0.71
C ALA A 68 -0.14 -6.08 -0.55
N LEU A 69 -0.52 -4.93 -1.11
CA LEU A 69 0.15 -3.65 -0.94
C LEU A 69 -0.76 -2.68 -0.20
N MET A 70 -0.18 -1.82 0.65
CA MET A 70 -0.87 -0.68 1.23
C MET A 70 -0.33 0.62 0.62
N LEU A 71 -1.14 1.25 -0.22
CA LEU A 71 -0.89 2.61 -0.71
C LEU A 71 -1.49 3.58 0.29
N THR A 72 -0.65 4.40 0.93
CA THR A 72 -1.12 5.32 1.95
C THR A 72 -0.18 6.51 2.10
N VAL A 73 -0.78 7.66 2.42
CA VAL A 73 -0.09 8.89 2.86
C VAL A 73 -0.16 9.08 4.38
N THR A 74 -0.57 8.02 5.10
CA THR A 74 -0.86 8.05 6.54
C THR A 74 -1.93 9.07 6.91
N ALA A 75 -3.09 8.99 6.24
CA ALA A 75 -4.17 9.99 6.32
C ALA A 75 -4.55 10.37 7.76
N ASN A 76 -4.61 9.41 8.68
CA ASN A 76 -4.90 9.63 10.10
C ASN A 76 -3.90 10.54 10.85
N PHE A 77 -2.73 10.83 10.26
CA PHE A 77 -1.71 11.73 10.80
C PHE A 77 -1.55 13.03 9.98
N ARG A 78 -2.06 13.08 8.75
CA ARG A 78 -1.76 14.18 7.81
C ARG A 78 -2.99 14.86 7.19
N ASN A 79 -4.16 14.23 7.20
CA ASN A 79 -5.38 14.84 6.68
C ASN A 79 -6.15 15.52 7.84
N PRO A 80 -6.21 16.86 7.92
CA PRO A 80 -6.95 17.57 8.97
C PRO A 80 -8.48 17.35 8.88
N HIS A 81 -8.96 16.84 7.75
CA HIS A 81 -10.36 16.51 7.49
C HIS A 81 -10.70 15.05 7.83
N TYR A 82 -9.72 14.22 8.19
CA TYR A 82 -9.94 12.79 8.44
C TYR A 82 -11.04 12.53 9.48
N HIS A 83 -12.04 11.72 9.13
CA HIS A 83 -13.24 11.43 9.94
C HIS A 83 -14.05 12.69 10.36
N ARG A 84 -14.04 13.73 9.52
CA ARG A 84 -14.84 14.95 9.73
C ARG A 84 -15.77 15.18 8.55
N SER A 85 -16.85 15.91 8.77
CA SER A 85 -17.77 16.35 7.71
C SER A 85 -17.12 17.29 6.68
N THR A 86 -15.91 17.77 6.95
CA THR A 86 -15.15 18.63 6.05
C THR A 86 -14.26 17.86 5.07
N ASP A 87 -14.28 16.52 5.09
CA ASP A 87 -13.66 15.68 4.06
C ASP A 87 -14.53 15.69 2.80
N LEU A 88 -14.29 16.67 1.93
CA LEU A 88 -15.17 17.03 0.82
C LEU A 88 -14.44 16.88 -0.51
N PRO A 89 -15.15 16.69 -1.65
CA PRO A 89 -14.51 16.58 -2.96
C PRO A 89 -13.59 17.77 -3.32
N GLY A 90 -13.85 18.96 -2.76
CA GLY A 90 -13.03 20.15 -2.96
C GLY A 90 -11.68 20.13 -2.22
N THR A 91 -11.45 19.20 -1.29
CA THR A 91 -10.17 19.05 -0.58
C THR A 91 -9.22 18.05 -1.24
N LEU A 92 -9.62 17.47 -2.39
CA LEU A 92 -8.83 16.49 -3.13
C LEU A 92 -7.83 17.16 -4.08
N ASP A 93 -6.61 16.62 -4.12
CA ASP A 93 -5.62 16.89 -5.17
C ASP A 93 -5.88 15.91 -6.33
N TYR A 94 -6.61 16.36 -7.35
CA TYR A 94 -7.04 15.52 -8.47
C TYR A 94 -5.90 15.12 -9.40
N GLU A 95 -4.88 15.95 -9.56
CA GLU A 95 -3.70 15.61 -10.36
C GLU A 95 -2.94 14.46 -9.71
N ARG A 96 -2.72 14.54 -8.39
CA ARG A 96 -2.11 13.45 -7.63
C ARG A 96 -2.99 12.20 -7.61
N LEU A 97 -4.31 12.35 -7.49
CA LEU A 97 -5.24 11.22 -7.56
C LEU A 97 -5.07 10.48 -8.88
N ALA A 98 -5.07 11.19 -10.01
CA ALA A 98 -4.87 10.60 -11.33
C ALA A 98 -3.52 9.88 -11.44
N ALA A 99 -2.43 10.50 -10.97
CA ALA A 99 -1.11 9.89 -10.99
C ALA A 99 -1.03 8.60 -10.13
N VAL A 100 -1.67 8.59 -8.95
CA VAL A 100 -1.77 7.39 -8.11
C VAL A 100 -2.60 6.30 -8.81
N THR A 101 -3.70 6.67 -9.47
CA THR A 101 -4.54 5.74 -10.22
C THR A 101 -3.76 5.09 -11.36
N GLU A 102 -3.02 5.87 -12.16
CA GLU A 102 -2.19 5.37 -13.25
C GLU A 102 -1.14 4.36 -12.77
N ALA A 103 -0.40 4.71 -11.71
CA ALA A 103 0.61 3.82 -11.13
C ALA A 103 0.00 2.52 -10.58
N THR A 104 -1.20 2.63 -9.99
CA THR A 104 -1.93 1.47 -9.44
C THR A 104 -2.44 0.57 -10.56
N ALA A 105 -3.01 1.13 -11.62
CA ALA A 105 -3.48 0.38 -12.78
C ALA A 105 -2.32 -0.34 -13.49
N THR A 106 -1.20 0.35 -13.69
CA THR A 106 0.03 -0.25 -14.25
C THR A 106 0.51 -1.44 -13.43
N THR A 107 0.50 -1.29 -12.10
CA THR A 107 0.91 -2.36 -11.19
C THR A 107 -0.06 -3.54 -11.24
N ALA A 108 -1.36 -3.28 -11.29
CA ALA A 108 -2.38 -4.33 -11.37
C ALA A 108 -2.28 -5.13 -12.67
N ALA A 109 -2.07 -4.45 -13.81
CA ALA A 109 -1.85 -5.11 -15.10
C ALA A 109 -0.61 -6.00 -15.08
N TRP A 110 0.52 -5.47 -14.61
CA TRP A 110 1.74 -6.25 -14.43
C TRP A 110 1.54 -7.46 -13.50
N TRP A 111 0.80 -7.30 -12.40
CA TRP A 111 0.60 -8.38 -11.44
C TRP A 111 -0.25 -9.52 -12.01
N ALA A 112 -1.25 -9.19 -12.83
CA ALA A 112 -2.05 -10.19 -13.53
C ALA A 112 -1.17 -11.02 -14.49
N GLU A 113 -0.29 -10.37 -15.26
CA GLU A 113 0.63 -11.05 -16.16
C GLU A 113 1.64 -11.93 -15.40
N ALA A 114 2.21 -11.42 -14.31
CA ALA A 114 3.16 -12.18 -13.48
C ALA A 114 2.54 -13.45 -12.88
N GLY A 115 1.25 -13.43 -12.54
CA GLY A 115 0.51 -14.60 -12.05
C GLY A 115 0.18 -15.63 -13.13
N HIS A 116 0.32 -15.30 -14.42
CA HIS A 116 0.17 -16.24 -15.54
C HIS A 116 1.48 -16.92 -15.94
N THR A 117 2.61 -16.49 -15.36
CA THR A 117 3.95 -17.05 -15.61
C THR A 117 4.41 -18.08 -14.58
N GLU A 118 3.61 -18.36 -13.55
CA GLU A 118 3.79 -19.47 -12.59
C GLU A 118 2.80 -20.60 -12.86
#